data_AF-A0A3S4JRD9-F1
#
_entry.id   AF-A0A3S4JRD9-F1
#
_cell.length_a   1.000
_cell.length_b   1.000
_cell.length_c   1.000
_cell.angle_alpha   90.00
_cell.angle_beta   90.00
_cell.angle_gamma   90.00
#
_symmetry.space_group_name_H-M   'P 1'
#
loop_
_entity.id
_entity.type
_entity.pdbx_description
1 polymer ?
#
loop_
_entity_poly.entity_id
_entity_poly.type
_entity_poly.pdbx_seq_one_letter_code
_entity_poly.pdbx_strand_id
1 'polypeptide(L)' 'MKKQRNLRSMAAQAVEQVVEQGQSLSNILPPLQQKVSDKDKALLQELCFGVLRTLSQLDWLIIS' A
#
# COMPACT_ATOMS: atom_id res chain seq x y z
N MET A 1 1.36 20.55 14.41
CA MET A 1 0.45 20.00 13.37
C MET A 1 0.42 18.48 13.51
N LYS A 2 -0.72 17.86 13.88
CA LYS A 2 -0.81 16.38 13.87
C LYS A 2 -0.77 15.93 12.42
N LYS A 3 0.31 15.25 12.01
CA LYS A 3 0.43 14.66 10.68
C LYS A 3 -0.58 13.52 10.61
N GLN A 4 -1.78 13.81 10.11
CA GLN A 4 -2.80 12.80 9.87
C GLN A 4 -2.20 11.79 8.89
N ARG A 5 -1.99 10.54 9.33
CA ARG A 5 -1.39 9.51 8.47
C ARG A 5 -2.34 9.24 7.32
N ASN A 6 -1.91 9.62 6.12
CA ASN A 6 -2.66 9.36 4.92
C ASN A 6 -2.46 7.89 4.52
N LEU A 7 -3.55 7.12 4.50
CA LEU A 7 -3.53 5.69 4.13
C LEU A 7 -3.01 5.45 2.72
N ARG A 8 -3.24 6.38 1.78
CA ARG A 8 -2.74 6.27 0.42
C ARG A 8 -1.22 6.38 0.39
N SER A 9 -0.64 7.29 1.19
CA SER A 9 0.81 7.39 1.35
C SER A 9 1.41 6.13 1.98
N MET A 10 0.73 5.54 2.97
CA MET A 10 1.17 4.26 3.56
C MET A 10 1.12 3.11 2.54
N ALA A 11 0.06 3.04 1.74
CA ALA A 11 -0.07 2.04 0.69
C ALA A 11 1.00 2.21 -0.39
N ALA A 12 1.27 3.45 -0.84
CA ALA A 12 2.31 3.73 -1.83
C ALA A 12 3.70 3.27 -1.35
N GLN A 13 4.06 3.57 -0.10
CA GLN A 13 5.33 3.10 0.49
C GLN A 13 5.41 1.58 0.63
N ALA A 14 4.29 0.93 0.93
CA ALA A 14 4.23 -0.53 0.99
C ALA A 14 4.43 -1.15 -0.40
N VAL A 15 3.75 -0.61 -1.41
CA VAL A 15 3.86 -1.06 -2.82
C VAL A 15 5.27 -0.86 -3.35
N GLU A 16 5.89 0.29 -3.09
CA GLU A 16 7.29 0.56 -3.46
C GLU A 16 8.25 -0.49 -2.89
N GLN A 17 8.14 -0.83 -1.60
CA GLN A 17 8.98 -1.87 -0.99
C GLN A 17 8.76 -3.25 -1.63
N VAL A 18 7.54 -3.55 -2.08
CA VAL A 18 7.26 -4.82 -2.75
C VAL A 18 7.83 -4.85 -4.16
N VAL A 19 7.56 -3.81 -4.96
CA VAL A 19 7.89 -3.77 -6.39
C VAL A 19 9.38 -3.48 -6.61
N GLU A 20 9.91 -2.45 -5.95
CA GLU A 20 11.29 -1.98 -6.17
C GLU A 20 12.31 -2.73 -5.31
N GLN A 21 11.93 -3.12 -4.09
CA GLN A 21 12.86 -3.74 -3.12
C GLN A 21 12.65 -5.25 -2.99
N GLY A 22 11.70 -5.83 -3.72
CA GLY A 22 11.43 -7.27 -3.74
C GLY A 22 10.94 -7.84 -2.41
N GLN A 23 10.42 -7.00 -1.51
CA GLN A 23 9.94 -7.44 -0.20
C GLN A 23 8.56 -8.10 -0.30
N SER A 24 8.27 -9.04 0.60
CA SER A 24 6.94 -9.63 0.69
C SER A 24 5.96 -8.69 1.37
N LEU A 25 4.79 -8.46 0.74
CA LEU A 25 3.70 -7.69 1.33
C LEU A 25 3.26 -8.28 2.69
N SER A 26 3.31 -9.60 2.85
CA SER A 26 2.98 -10.29 4.10
C SER A 26 3.88 -9.91 5.27
N ASN A 27 5.10 -9.43 5.00
CA ASN A 27 6.02 -8.93 6.02
C ASN A 27 5.78 -7.44 6.32
N ILE A 28 5.42 -6.65 5.31
CA ILE A 28 5.27 -5.19 5.41
C ILE A 28 3.91 -4.78 5.97
N LEU A 29 2.83 -5.46 5.57
CA LEU A 29 1.46 -5.01 5.82
C LEU A 29 1.03 -5.13 7.29
N PRO A 30 1.35 -6.21 8.04
CA PRO A 30 0.98 -6.32 9.45
C PRO A 30 1.49 -5.16 10.34
N PRO A 31 2.77 -4.74 10.30
CA PRO A 31 3.23 -3.61 11.10
C PRO A 31 2.66 -2.25 10.66
N LEU A 32 2.22 -2.11 9.41
CA LEU A 32 1.50 -0.90 8.97
C LEU A 32 0.05 -0.89 9.47
N GLN A 33 -0.63 -2.04 9.46
CA GLN A 33 -1.99 -2.19 9.98
C GLN A 33 -2.09 -1.96 11.48
N GLN A 34 -1.05 -2.26 12.26
CA GLN A 34 -0.99 -1.94 13.70
C GLN A 34 -0.98 -0.43 13.99
N LYS A 35 -0.68 0.41 12.99
CA LYS A 35 -0.55 1.87 13.13
C LYS A 35 -1.82 2.65 12.80
N VAL A 36 -2.91 1.96 12.46
CA VAL A 36 -4.18 2.56 11.99
C VAL A 36 -5.39 1.93 12.70
N SER A 37 -6.54 2.59 12.62
CA SER A 37 -7.78 2.09 13.22
C SER A 37 -8.29 0.82 12.51
N ASP A 38 -9.16 0.03 13.15
CA ASP A 38 -9.70 -1.20 12.52
C ASP A 38 -10.44 -0.93 11.21
N LYS A 39 -11.13 0.22 11.09
CA LYS A 39 -11.77 0.66 9.84
C LYS A 39 -10.74 0.91 8.74
N ASP A 40 -9.60 1.50 9.11
CA ASP A 40 -8.54 1.85 8.17
C ASP A 40 -7.69 0.64 7.76
N LYS A 41 -7.62 -0.42 8.59
CA LYS A 41 -6.88 -1.65 8.28
C LYS A 41 -7.40 -2.31 7.00
N ALA A 42 -8.73 -2.42 6.87
CA ALA A 42 -9.36 -3.02 5.71
C ALA A 42 -9.10 -2.18 4.45
N LEU A 43 -9.22 -0.85 4.54
CA LEU A 43 -8.95 0.05 3.40
C LEU A 43 -7.48 0.02 2.99
N LEU A 44 -6.54 0.03 3.95
CA LEU A 44 -5.11 -0.08 3.67
C LEU A 44 -4.78 -1.40 2.98
N GLN A 45 -5.41 -2.50 3.42
CA GLN A 45 -5.25 -3.82 2.82
C GLN A 45 -5.77 -3.84 1.38
N GLU A 46 -6.98 -3.31 1.15
CA GLU A 46 -7.57 -3.21 -0.19
C GLU A 46 -6.70 -2.39 -1.14
N LEU A 47 -6.16 -1.25 -0.68
CA LEU A 47 -5.26 -0.43 -1.51
C LEU A 47 -3.99 -1.19 -1.90
N CYS A 48 -3.30 -1.81 -0.94
CA CYS A 48 -2.05 -2.52 -1.22
C CYS A 48 -2.26 -3.72 -2.15
N PHE A 49 -3.24 -4.58 -1.85
CA PHE A 49 -3.54 -5.75 -2.68
C PHE A 49 -4.14 -5.35 -4.03
N GLY A 50 -4.99 -4.32 -4.06
CA GLY A 50 -5.60 -3.77 -5.27
C GLY A 50 -4.55 -3.31 -6.26
N VAL A 51 -3.64 -2.43 -5.84
CA VAL A 51 -2.57 -1.90 -6.68
C VAL A 51 -1.67 -3.00 -7.20
N LEU A 52 -1.22 -3.93 -6.35
CA LEU A 52 -0.34 -5.02 -6.78
C LEU A 52 -1.03 -5.98 -7.76
N ARG A 53 -2.34 -6.21 -7.61
CA ARG A 53 -3.12 -7.06 -8.52
C ARG A 53 -3.31 -6.40 -9.89
N THR A 54 -3.51 -5.09 -9.93
CA THR A 54 -3.71 -4.32 -11.17
C THR A 54 -2.43 -3.62 -11.65
N LEU A 55 -1.26 -4.00 -11.14
CA LEU A 55 -0.01 -3.26 -11.34
C LEU A 55 0.29 -3.05 -12.83
N SER A 56 0.21 -4.12 -13.63
CA SER A 56 0.45 -4.03 -15.09
C SER A 56 -0.53 -3.10 -15.81
N GLN A 57 -1.78 -3.01 -15.35
CA GLN A 57 -2.76 -2.07 -15.92
C GLN A 57 -2.43 -0.63 -15.51
N LEU A 58 -2.05 -0.41 -14.26
CA LEU A 58 -1.68 0.91 -13.74
C LEU A 58 -0.41 1.42 -14.41
N ASP A 59 0.61 0.57 -14.58
CA ASP A 59 1.84 0.91 -15.29
C ASP A 59 1.56 1.27 -16.75
N TRP A 60 0.68 0.51 -17.41
CA TRP A 60 0.25 0.82 -18.76
C TRP A 60 -0.39 2.21 -18.82
N LEU A 61 -1.33 2.53 -17.92
CA LEU A 61 -2.00 3.84 -17.88
C LEU A 61 -1.06 5.02 -17.60
N ILE A 62 0.07 4.80 -16.92
CA ILE A 62 1.05 5.85 -16.60
C ILE A 62 1.99 6.10 -17.79
N ILE A 63 2.33 5.05 -18.53
CA ILE A 63 3.35 5.09 -19.58
C ILE A 63 2.75 5.24 -20.99
N SER A 64 1.48 4.87 -21.19
CA SER A 64 0.72 5.05 -22.44
C SER A 64 0.28 6.49 -22.67
#